data_AF-A0A1M5I802-F1
#
_entry.id   AF-A0A1M5I802-F1
#
_cell.length_a   1.000
_cell.length_b   1.000
_cell.length_c   1.000
_cell.angle_alpha   90.00
_cell.angle_beta   90.00
_cell.angle_gamma   90.00
#
_symmetry.space_group_name_H-M   'P 1'
#
loop_
_entity.id
_entity.type
_entity.pdbx_description
1 polymer ?
#
loop_
_entity_poly.entity_id
_entity_poly.type
_entity_poly.pdbx_seq_one_letter_code
_entity_poly.pdbx_strand_id
1 'polypeptide(L)'
;MAQPVPLLVVTAVQLAAQAAGHAVALRRGRAFDVPFLTGSPGHLVRDWLWFGTAYSAPPYLLVPQAWAIARLLRGPDDRARWVLRRIGAGLTLGYLSERSVRARVRPGGLDPVETPVVVAGWGCAAAMALLAGRPGPAVSAAGSGGPARGR
;
A
#
# COMPACT_ATOMS: atom_id res chain seq x y z
N MET A 1 -8.22 14.24 -18.43
CA MET A 1 -7.88 12.81 -18.25
C MET A 1 -8.39 12.36 -16.89
N ALA A 2 -9.28 11.37 -16.84
CA ALA A 2 -9.83 10.87 -15.58
C ALA A 2 -8.72 10.21 -14.75
N GLN A 3 -8.71 10.46 -13.44
CA GLN A 3 -7.86 9.70 -12.52
C GLN A 3 -8.22 8.22 -12.63
N PRO A 4 -7.25 7.29 -12.51
CA PRO A 4 -7.58 5.91 -12.25
C PRO A 4 -8.11 5.82 -10.82
N VAL A 5 -9.42 6.06 -10.67
CA VAL A 5 -10.20 5.92 -9.44
C VAL A 5 -9.82 4.65 -8.66
N PRO A 6 -9.60 3.47 -9.31
CA PRO A 6 -9.20 2.27 -8.59
C PRO A 6 -7.88 2.40 -7.83
N LEU A 7 -6.84 3.01 -8.42
CA LEU A 7 -5.56 3.17 -7.74
C LEU A 7 -5.69 4.11 -6.53
N LEU A 8 -6.43 5.21 -6.68
CA LEU A 8 -6.67 6.17 -5.60
C LEU A 8 -7.43 5.52 -4.43
N VAL A 9 -8.53 4.81 -4.73
CA VAL A 9 -9.35 4.12 -3.73
C VAL A 9 -8.53 3.06 -3.00
N VAL A 10 -7.83 2.19 -3.73
CA VAL A 10 -7.00 1.14 -3.14
C VAL A 10 -5.90 1.75 -2.27
N THR A 11 -5.25 2.81 -2.71
CA THR A 11 -4.18 3.47 -1.94
C THR A 11 -4.71 4.11 -0.66
N ALA A 12 -5.91 4.73 -0.72
CA ALA A 12 -6.56 5.33 0.43
C ALA A 12 -7.02 4.27 1.45
N VAL A 13 -7.64 3.18 0.98
CA VAL A 13 -8.03 2.04 1.83
C VAL A 13 -6.80 1.40 2.47
N GLN A 14 -5.70 1.25 1.71
CA GLN A 14 -4.44 0.76 2.25
C GLN A 14 -3.94 1.66 3.38
N LEU A 15 -3.91 2.98 3.18
CA LEU A 15 -3.48 3.93 4.21
C LEU A 15 -4.37 3.88 5.47
N ALA A 16 -5.68 3.75 5.29
CA ALA A 16 -6.63 3.59 6.38
C ALA A 16 -6.40 2.27 7.15
N ALA A 17 -6.11 1.18 6.44
CA ALA A 17 -5.76 -0.10 7.06
C ALA A 17 -4.46 0.00 7.88
N GLN A 18 -3.46 0.77 7.44
CA GLN A 18 -2.23 1.02 8.21
C GLN A 18 -2.52 1.79 9.51
N ALA A 19 -3.41 2.78 9.46
CA ALA A 19 -3.82 3.51 10.66
C ALA A 19 -4.60 2.61 11.63
N ALA A 20 -5.54 1.81 11.13
CA ALA A 20 -6.29 0.84 11.92
C ALA A 20 -5.36 -0.23 12.52
N GLY A 21 -4.43 -0.77 11.74
CA GLY A 21 -3.43 -1.74 12.19
C GLY A 21 -2.51 -1.18 13.27
N HIS A 22 -2.11 0.08 13.16
CA HIS A 22 -1.35 0.75 14.22
C HIS A 22 -2.17 0.85 15.51
N ALA A 23 -3.43 1.31 15.42
CA ALA A 23 -4.32 1.43 16.58
C ALA A 23 -4.59 0.07 17.25
N VAL A 24 -4.83 -0.99 16.45
CA VAL A 24 -5.02 -2.35 16.95
C VAL A 24 -3.75 -2.87 17.62
N ALA A 25 -2.58 -2.64 17.02
CA ALA A 25 -1.30 -3.05 17.59
C ALA A 25 -1.02 -2.38 18.93
N LEU A 26 -1.31 -1.09 19.08
CA LEU A 26 -1.19 -0.38 20.35
C LEU A 26 -2.18 -0.92 21.40
N ARG A 27 -3.46 -1.06 21.03
CA ARG A 27 -4.50 -1.55 21.95
C ARG A 27 -4.27 -2.98 22.44
N ARG A 28 -3.67 -3.83 21.61
CA ARG A 28 -3.45 -5.25 21.89
C ARG A 28 -1.98 -5.61 22.17
N GLY A 29 -1.10 -4.62 22.32
CA GLY A 29 0.31 -4.82 22.64
C GLY A 29 1.09 -5.63 21.60
N ARG A 30 0.76 -5.52 20.31
CA ARG A 30 1.37 -6.32 19.23
C ARG A 30 2.61 -5.62 18.67
N ALA A 31 3.77 -6.04 19.15
CA ALA A 31 5.05 -5.67 18.56
C ALA A 31 5.28 -6.41 17.23
N PHE A 32 6.12 -5.85 16.36
CA PHE A 32 6.50 -6.50 15.11
C PHE A 32 7.30 -7.78 15.40
N ASP A 33 7.13 -8.82 14.57
CA ASP A 33 7.83 -10.10 14.66
C ASP A 33 8.16 -10.60 13.24
N VAL A 34 9.31 -10.15 12.74
CA VAL A 34 9.86 -10.54 11.43
C VAL A 34 11.00 -11.55 11.62
N PRO A 35 11.39 -12.33 10.59
CA PRO A 35 12.21 -13.53 10.77
C PRO A 35 13.57 -13.35 11.46
N PHE A 36 14.09 -12.12 11.56
CA PHE A 36 15.38 -11.79 12.16
C PHE A 36 15.32 -10.68 13.22
N LEU A 37 14.15 -10.08 13.45
CA LEU A 37 13.98 -8.91 14.33
C LEU A 37 12.60 -8.98 14.97
N THR A 38 12.54 -8.86 16.29
CA THR A 38 11.29 -8.84 17.06
C THR A 38 11.30 -7.61 17.97
N GLY A 39 10.20 -6.85 17.96
CA GLY A 39 10.04 -5.65 18.78
C GLY A 39 9.63 -5.98 20.22
N SER A 40 9.64 -4.97 21.08
CA SER A 40 9.18 -5.10 22.47
C SER A 40 7.89 -4.31 22.69
N PRO A 41 6.88 -4.87 23.39
CA PRO A 41 5.64 -4.14 23.72
C PRO A 41 5.89 -2.83 24.50
N GLY A 42 6.96 -2.77 25.30
CA GLY A 42 7.33 -1.56 26.06
C GLY A 42 7.90 -0.43 25.21
N HIS A 43 8.25 -0.69 23.94
CA HIS A 43 8.90 0.28 23.05
C HIS A 43 8.14 0.50 21.74
N LEU A 44 6.86 0.10 21.68
CA LEU A 44 6.03 0.11 20.46
C LEU A 44 6.08 1.40 19.66
N VAL A 45 6.05 2.57 20.32
CA VAL A 45 6.07 3.86 19.62
C VAL A 45 7.44 4.14 19.00
N ARG A 46 8.53 3.85 19.72
CA ARG A 46 9.90 4.01 19.20
C ARG A 46 10.18 3.04 18.07
N ASP A 47 9.78 1.80 18.26
CA ASP A 47 9.94 0.71 17.29
C ASP A 47 9.09 0.98 16.04
N TRP A 48 7.90 1.57 16.19
CA TRP A 48 7.07 1.99 15.08
C TRP A 48 7.71 3.04 14.18
N LEU A 49 8.52 3.95 14.73
CA LEU A 49 9.19 4.98 13.92
C LEU A 49 10.16 4.37 12.89
N TRP A 50 10.76 3.22 13.21
CA TRP A 50 11.83 2.62 12.41
C TRP A 50 11.45 1.30 11.72
N PHE A 51 10.63 0.48 12.37
CA PHE A 51 10.29 -0.87 11.90
C PHE A 51 8.79 -1.08 11.68
N GLY A 52 7.96 -0.17 12.20
CA GLY A 52 6.51 -0.33 12.17
C GLY A 52 5.97 -1.10 13.38
N THR A 53 4.71 -1.53 13.29
CA THR A 53 4.08 -2.47 14.23
C THR A 53 3.76 -3.78 13.52
N ALA A 54 3.19 -4.76 14.23
CA ALA A 54 2.72 -6.00 13.62
C ALA A 54 1.75 -5.81 12.44
N TYR A 55 1.04 -4.66 12.36
CA TYR A 55 0.00 -4.41 11.34
C TYR A 55 0.12 -3.05 10.67
N SER A 56 1.22 -2.32 10.84
CA SER A 56 1.41 -1.00 10.25
C SER A 56 2.86 -0.74 9.90
N ALA A 57 3.09 -0.12 8.75
CA ALA A 57 4.42 0.29 8.34
C ALA A 57 4.90 1.52 9.13
N PRO A 58 6.23 1.74 9.19
CA PRO A 58 6.79 2.94 9.79
C PRO A 58 6.42 4.21 9.01
N PRO A 59 6.37 5.38 9.69
CA PRO A 59 5.93 6.65 9.10
C PRO A 59 6.67 7.06 7.83
N TYR A 60 7.97 6.76 7.72
CA TYR A 60 8.76 7.12 6.55
C TYR A 60 8.32 6.38 5.27
N LEU A 61 7.52 5.30 5.38
CA LEU A 61 6.85 4.66 4.24
C LEU A 61 5.43 5.22 4.01
N LEU A 62 4.75 5.65 5.07
CA LEU A 62 3.38 6.18 4.98
C LEU A 62 3.33 7.63 4.47
N VAL A 63 4.32 8.45 4.81
CA VAL A 63 4.41 9.85 4.37
C VAL A 63 4.53 9.94 2.84
N PRO A 64 5.42 9.20 2.16
CA PRO A 64 5.46 9.19 0.69
C PRO A 64 4.18 8.66 0.05
N GLN A 65 3.47 7.72 0.68
CA GLN A 65 2.17 7.25 0.20
C GLN A 65 1.10 8.36 0.28
N ALA A 66 1.01 9.07 1.41
CA ALA A 66 0.09 10.20 1.56
C ALA A 66 0.40 11.33 0.57
N TRP A 67 1.69 11.63 0.35
CA TRP A 67 2.13 12.55 -0.69
C TRP A 67 1.67 12.10 -2.09
N ALA A 68 1.82 10.82 -2.43
CA ALA A 68 1.40 10.29 -3.72
C ALA A 68 -0.11 10.34 -3.93
N ILE A 69 -0.92 10.08 -2.88
CA ILE A 69 -2.38 10.32 -2.91
C ILE A 69 -2.67 11.79 -3.25
N ALA A 70 -2.04 12.73 -2.54
CA ALA A 70 -2.25 14.15 -2.77
C ALA A 70 -1.84 14.60 -4.19
N ARG A 71 -0.82 13.96 -4.79
CA ARG A 71 -0.43 14.19 -6.18
C ARG A 71 -1.49 13.66 -7.16
N LEU A 72 -1.94 12.42 -6.99
CA LEU A 72 -2.98 11.81 -7.83
C LEU A 72 -4.33 12.56 -7.75
N LEU A 73 -4.68 13.14 -6.61
CA LEU A 73 -5.88 13.98 -6.49
C LEU A 73 -5.83 15.23 -7.38
N ARG A 74 -4.64 15.72 -7.75
CA ARG A 74 -4.46 16.91 -8.59
C ARG A 74 -4.36 16.61 -10.08
N GLY A 75 -4.05 15.37 -10.47
CA GLY A 75 -3.71 15.05 -11.85
C GLY A 75 -3.00 13.71 -11.99
N PRO A 76 -3.03 13.09 -13.18
CA PRO A 76 -2.18 11.94 -13.46
C PRO A 76 -0.71 12.28 -13.19
N ASP A 77 0.00 11.40 -12.48
CA ASP A 77 1.39 11.63 -12.09
C ASP A 77 2.17 10.30 -12.06
N ASP A 78 3.11 10.15 -12.98
CA ASP A 78 3.92 8.94 -13.12
C ASP A 78 4.90 8.72 -11.97
N ARG A 79 5.39 9.81 -11.35
CA ARG A 79 6.25 9.72 -10.16
C ARG A 79 5.45 9.22 -8.97
N ALA A 80 4.24 9.73 -8.79
CA ALA A 80 3.33 9.25 -7.76
C ALA A 80 3.01 7.76 -7.95
N ARG A 81 2.69 7.33 -9.19
CA ARG A 81 2.49 5.91 -9.51
C ARG A 81 3.73 5.07 -9.21
N TRP A 82 4.91 5.51 -9.62
CA TRP A 82 6.15 4.79 -9.36
C TRP A 82 6.40 4.62 -7.85
N VAL A 83 6.20 5.68 -7.05
CA VAL A 83 6.30 5.62 -5.59
C VAL A 83 5.32 4.61 -5.00
N LEU A 84 4.04 4.68 -5.39
CA LEU A 84 3.02 3.73 -4.92
C LEU A 84 3.32 2.29 -5.32
N ARG A 85 3.91 2.07 -6.50
CA ARG A 85 4.35 0.74 -6.93
C ARG A 85 5.42 0.18 -6.01
N ARG A 86 6.45 0.98 -5.70
CA ARG A 86 7.57 0.58 -4.83
C ARG A 86 7.09 0.34 -3.40
N ILE A 87 6.27 1.24 -2.87
CA ILE A 87 5.68 1.10 -1.54
C ILE A 87 4.78 -0.14 -1.49
N GLY A 88 3.87 -0.33 -2.44
CA GLY A 88 2.95 -1.47 -2.46
C GLY A 88 3.68 -2.80 -2.50
N ALA A 89 4.74 -2.90 -3.31
CA ALA A 89 5.59 -4.09 -3.35
C ALA A 89 6.31 -4.31 -2.01
N GLY A 90 6.93 -3.27 -1.43
CA GLY A 90 7.61 -3.35 -0.13
C GLY A 90 6.67 -3.76 1.01
N LEU A 91 5.49 -3.16 1.08
CA LEU A 91 4.45 -3.48 2.06
C LEU A 91 3.98 -4.93 1.90
N THR A 92 3.75 -5.38 0.67
CA THR A 92 3.35 -6.78 0.38
C THR A 92 4.39 -7.77 0.92
N LEU A 93 5.68 -7.50 0.73
CA LEU A 93 6.74 -8.31 1.30
C LEU A 93 6.76 -8.23 2.84
N GLY A 94 6.56 -7.05 3.42
CA GLY A 94 6.48 -6.87 4.86
C GLY A 94 5.36 -7.70 5.50
N TYR A 95 4.15 -7.66 4.92
CA TYR A 95 3.02 -8.49 5.37
C TYR A 95 3.36 -10.00 5.32
N LEU A 96 4.04 -10.47 4.27
CA LEU A 96 4.47 -11.88 4.18
C LEU A 96 5.50 -12.26 5.25
N SER A 97 6.43 -11.34 5.56
CA SER A 97 7.51 -11.56 6.53
C SER A 97 7.03 -11.55 7.99
N GLU A 98 5.95 -10.84 8.29
CA GLU A 98 5.42 -10.70 9.65
C GLU A 98 4.69 -11.97 10.12
N ARG A 99 5.13 -12.53 11.26
CA ARG A 99 4.55 -13.76 11.83
C ARG A 99 3.08 -13.56 12.22
N SER A 100 2.76 -12.42 12.81
CA SER A 100 1.39 -12.09 13.23
C SER A 100 0.42 -12.10 12.05
N VAL A 101 0.84 -11.54 10.91
CA VAL A 101 0.06 -11.53 9.67
C VAL A 101 -0.18 -12.96 9.18
N ARG A 102 0.87 -13.79 9.09
CA ARG A 102 0.74 -15.19 8.67
C ARG A 102 -0.19 -16.00 9.56
N ALA A 103 -0.20 -15.73 10.86
CA ALA A 103 -1.13 -16.38 11.79
C ALA A 103 -2.59 -16.01 11.47
N ARG A 104 -2.88 -14.74 11.19
CA ARG A 104 -4.24 -14.22 10.98
C ARG A 104 -4.89 -14.57 9.65
N VAL A 105 -4.13 -15.14 8.71
CA VAL A 105 -4.64 -15.61 7.41
C VAL A 105 -4.73 -17.13 7.31
N ARG A 106 -4.36 -17.87 8.37
CA ARG A 106 -4.53 -19.33 8.45
C ARG A 106 -5.91 -19.68 9.02
N PRO A 107 -6.53 -20.81 8.59
CA PRO A 107 -7.88 -21.20 9.03
C PRO A 107 -8.09 -21.27 10.55
N GLY A 108 -7.04 -21.58 11.33
CA GLY A 108 -7.11 -21.63 12.80
C GLY A 108 -6.69 -20.36 13.53
N GLY A 109 -6.31 -19.29 12.83
CA GLY A 109 -5.78 -18.07 13.44
C GLY A 109 -6.63 -16.82 13.21
N LEU A 110 -7.83 -16.98 12.62
CA LEU A 110 -8.73 -15.87 12.30
C LEU A 110 -9.12 -15.11 13.58
N ASP A 111 -9.18 -13.79 13.47
CA ASP A 111 -9.62 -12.88 14.53
C ASP A 111 -10.55 -11.83 13.92
N PRO A 112 -11.72 -11.56 14.53
CA PRO A 112 -12.74 -10.70 13.94
C PRO A 112 -12.30 -9.24 13.77
N VAL A 113 -11.23 -8.81 14.45
CA VAL A 113 -10.69 -7.45 14.36
C VAL A 113 -9.40 -7.44 13.53
N GLU A 114 -8.47 -8.35 13.83
CA GLU A 114 -7.15 -8.33 13.19
C GLU A 114 -7.18 -8.89 11.75
N THR A 115 -7.99 -9.93 11.48
CA THR A 115 -8.05 -10.53 10.13
C THR A 115 -8.56 -9.54 9.08
N PRO A 116 -9.68 -8.79 9.28
CA PRO A 116 -10.12 -7.80 8.30
C PRO A 116 -9.07 -6.72 8.03
N VAL A 117 -8.38 -6.24 9.07
CA VAL A 117 -7.30 -5.24 8.93
C VAL A 117 -6.15 -5.79 8.09
N VAL A 118 -5.71 -7.01 8.38
CA VAL A 118 -4.63 -7.68 7.66
C VAL A 118 -5.01 -7.93 6.20
N VAL A 119 -6.20 -8.47 5.95
CA VAL A 119 -6.68 -8.78 4.58
C VAL A 119 -6.83 -7.51 3.76
N ALA A 120 -7.44 -6.46 4.33
CA ALA A 120 -7.58 -5.18 3.64
C ALA A 120 -6.22 -4.52 3.37
N GLY A 121 -5.34 -4.46 4.38
CA GLY A 121 -4.02 -3.84 4.27
C GLY A 121 -3.11 -4.56 3.28
N TRP A 122 -3.03 -5.88 3.36
CA TRP A 122 -2.20 -6.68 2.46
C TRP A 122 -2.77 -6.75 1.05
N GLY A 123 -4.07 -7.02 0.91
CA GLY A 123 -4.75 -7.07 -0.39
C GLY A 123 -4.64 -5.73 -1.14
N CYS A 124 -4.83 -4.60 -0.45
CA CYS A 124 -4.67 -3.29 -1.07
C CYS A 124 -3.21 -2.96 -1.39
N ALA A 125 -2.23 -3.40 -0.59
CA ALA A 125 -0.82 -3.22 -0.91
C ALA A 125 -0.43 -3.94 -2.21
N ALA A 126 -0.89 -5.19 -2.39
CA ALA A 126 -0.67 -5.96 -3.61
C ALA A 126 -1.39 -5.31 -4.81
N ALA A 127 -2.66 -4.94 -4.64
CA ALA A 127 -3.44 -4.27 -5.69
C ALA A 127 -2.82 -2.93 -6.11
N MET A 128 -2.32 -2.15 -5.16
CA MET A 128 -1.62 -0.88 -5.40
C MET A 128 -0.36 -1.09 -6.26
N ALA A 129 0.45 -2.10 -5.94
CA ALA A 129 1.64 -2.44 -6.71
C ALA A 129 1.31 -2.79 -8.17
N LEU A 130 0.27 -3.60 -8.37
CA LEU A 130 -0.17 -4.04 -9.69
C LEU A 130 -0.83 -2.90 -10.50
N LEU A 131 -1.72 -2.13 -9.88
CA LEU A 131 -2.44 -1.01 -10.52
C LEU A 131 -1.50 0.12 -10.94
N ALA A 132 -0.52 0.44 -10.10
CA ALA A 132 0.45 1.48 -10.41
C ALA A 132 1.41 1.09 -11.56
N GLY A 133 1.60 -0.21 -11.79
CA GLY A 133 2.40 -0.73 -12.91
C GLY A 133 1.67 -0.79 -14.26
N ARG A 134 0.35 -0.62 -14.29
CA ARG A 134 -0.41 -0.65 -15.55
C ARG A 134 -0.10 0.61 -16.39
N PRO A 135 0.23 0.47 -17.68
CA PRO A 135 0.33 1.62 -18.57
C PRO A 135 -1.03 2.34 -18.66
N GLY A 136 -1.01 3.67 -18.74
CA GLY A 136 -2.21 4.43 -19.07
C GLY A 136 -2.74 4.03 -20.45
N PRO A 137 -4.05 4.22 -20.74
CA PRO A 137 -4.56 3.96 -22.08
C PRO A 137 -3.68 4.74 -23.07
N ALA A 138 -3.02 4.01 -23.97
CA ALA A 138 -2.20 4.60 -25.00
C ALA A 138 -3.09 5.58 -25.77
N VAL A 139 -2.69 6.86 -25.80
CA VAL A 139 -3.20 7.77 -26.81
C VAL A 139 -2.79 7.13 -28.13
N SER A 140 -3.76 6.56 -28.85
CA SER A 140 -3.56 6.12 -30.22
C SER A 140 -3.02 7.30 -31.02
N ALA A 141 -1.71 7.30 -31.22
CA ALA A 141 -1.04 8.00 -32.29
C ALA A 141 -1.51 7.35 -33.61
N ALA A 142 -2.71 7.73 -34.04
CA ALA A 142 -3.24 7.47 -35.38
C ALA A 142 -4.09 8.68 -35.80
N GLY A 143 -3.50 9.86 -35.62
CA GLY A 143 -3.99 11.13 -36.12
C GLY A 143 -2.94 11.78 -37.01
N SER A 144 -2.25 11.01 -37.86
CA SER A 144 -1.45 11.56 -38.94
C SER A 144 -2.28 11.52 -40.22
N GLY A 145 -3.02 12.60 -40.45
CA GLY A 145 -3.57 12.90 -41.77
C GLY A 145 -2.42 12.96 -42.78
N GLY A 146 -2.42 12.01 -43.71
CA GLY A 146 -1.61 12.12 -44.91
C GLY A 146 -2.28 13.13 -45.86
N PRO A 147 -1.53 14.08 -46.45
CA PRO A 147 -2.10 15.03 -47.38
C PRO A 147 -2.55 14.29 -48.66
N ALA A 148 -3.79 14.55 -49.07
CA ALA A 148 -4.30 14.19 -50.38
C ALA A 148 -3.42 14.88 -51.45
N ARG A 149 -2.59 14.09 -52.14
CA ARG A 149 -1.96 14.54 -53.39
C ARG A 149 -3.01 14.49 -54.48
N GLY A 150 -3.55 15.66 -54.82
CA GLY A 150 -4.19 15.88 -56.09
C GLY A 150 -3.15 16.25 -57.15
N ARG A 151 -3.16 15.50 -58.25
CA ARG A 151 -2.93 15.83 -59.67
C ARG A 151 -2.27 14.67 -60.39
#